data_AF-A0A0C1JYB0-F1
#
_entry.id   AF-A0A0C1JYB0-F1
#
_cell.length_a   1.000
_cell.length_b   1.000
_cell.length_c   1.000
_cell.angle_alpha   90.00
_cell.angle_beta   90.00
_cell.angle_gamma   90.00
#
_symmetry.space_group_name_H-M   'P 1'
#
loop_
_entity.id
_entity.type
_entity.pdbx_description
1 polymer ?
#
loop_
_entity_poly.entity_id
_entity_poly.type
_entity_poly.pdbx_seq_one_letter_code
_entity_poly.pdbx_strand_id
1 'polypeptide(L)'
;MINLDSKELLETDFNALARKILTLENQTNNFNEKVDNLAKAILIKNERHEQHLKTLCEQNQLFMATIIKLKSDNIILTTENKDLKQEAQKWKNKTSKTQAVMQLALQANEQFGEAVQALTTDKENLSQENRSLKEDNAKLTKANHVFKQDNANLRAENQIFKDKNQELNDDKRALENENKGLATKVQAIEDKFQTLVKENEQLRDLEGRLHQQMTLLTQQAQETPTLPPKILKLMIDGGLKVNPDTPLTEAIRQIFEINENLKKKNKELQATLMRIESTLGLQRGVSCDSILRAINKAIVIPNKLKILGNKLVITNLLKKDYQPEDVLEILNGILNDYLDFRRYQPLICKELGIKATSNIETILKKMQEKKDESGVSAYFSRLGRSTLCLLSLGFAKVV
;
A
#
# COMPACT_ATOMS: atom_id res chain seq x y z
N MET A 1 -113.35 -11.99 187.96
CA MET A 1 -113.50 -13.14 187.03
C MET A 1 -113.89 -12.56 185.68
N ILE A 2 -113.34 -13.14 184.60
CA ILE A 2 -113.19 -12.65 183.21
C ILE A 2 -111.90 -11.84 183.02
N ASN A 3 -110.95 -12.18 182.13
CA ASN A 3 -110.43 -13.45 181.67
C ASN A 3 -109.03 -13.10 181.13
N LEU A 4 -107.93 -13.62 181.70
CA LEU A 4 -106.56 -13.26 181.29
C LEU A 4 -106.22 -13.71 179.84
N ASP A 5 -107.08 -14.51 179.21
CA ASP A 5 -106.90 -15.03 177.83
C ASP A 5 -107.14 -13.99 176.69
N SER A 6 -107.86 -12.89 176.92
CA SER A 6 -108.21 -11.94 175.83
C SER A 6 -107.11 -10.94 175.48
N LYS A 7 -106.15 -10.70 176.40
CA LYS A 7 -105.06 -9.72 176.20
C LYS A 7 -103.88 -10.36 175.46
N GLU A 8 -103.59 -11.63 175.74
CA GLU A 8 -102.64 -12.43 174.96
C GLU A 8 -103.10 -12.62 173.51
N LEU A 9 -104.41 -12.81 173.24
CA LEU A 9 -104.91 -12.98 171.88
C LEU A 9 -104.72 -11.71 171.01
N LEU A 10 -105.00 -10.52 171.57
CA LEU A 10 -104.87 -9.24 170.86
C LEU A 10 -103.41 -8.85 170.60
N GLU A 11 -102.52 -9.16 171.55
CA GLU A 11 -101.08 -8.94 171.42
C GLU A 11 -100.45 -9.92 170.41
N THR A 12 -101.00 -11.14 170.32
CA THR A 12 -100.60 -12.12 169.30
C THR A 12 -101.01 -11.67 167.91
N ASP A 13 -102.23 -11.15 167.74
CA ASP A 13 -102.75 -10.64 166.46
C ASP A 13 -102.00 -9.37 166.00
N PHE A 14 -101.70 -8.44 166.91
CA PHE A 14 -100.93 -7.24 166.59
C PHE A 14 -99.48 -7.57 166.21
N ASN A 15 -98.84 -8.51 166.93
CA ASN A 15 -97.52 -9.02 166.58
C ASN A 15 -97.51 -9.79 165.26
N ALA A 16 -98.58 -10.54 164.95
CA ALA A 16 -98.74 -11.19 163.64
C ALA A 16 -98.90 -10.17 162.51
N LEU A 17 -99.66 -9.09 162.73
CA LEU A 17 -99.82 -7.99 161.78
C LEU A 17 -98.50 -7.24 161.56
N ALA A 18 -97.77 -6.90 162.63
CA ALA A 18 -96.47 -6.24 162.55
C ALA A 18 -95.44 -7.09 161.81
N ARG A 19 -95.38 -8.42 162.06
CA ARG A 19 -94.55 -9.34 161.28
C ARG A 19 -94.96 -9.37 159.81
N LYS A 20 -96.26 -9.30 159.50
CA LYS A 20 -96.76 -9.30 158.12
C LYS A 20 -96.41 -7.99 157.40
N ILE A 21 -96.52 -6.84 158.07
CA ILE A 21 -96.06 -5.54 157.56
C ILE A 21 -94.57 -5.58 157.28
N LEU A 22 -93.75 -6.03 158.24
CA LEU A 22 -92.29 -6.11 158.08
C LEU A 22 -91.88 -7.11 156.97
N THR A 23 -92.65 -8.20 156.80
CA THR A 23 -92.47 -9.14 155.69
C THR A 23 -92.81 -8.49 154.34
N LEU A 24 -93.91 -7.74 154.27
CA LEU A 24 -94.31 -7.01 153.07
C LEU A 24 -93.31 -5.90 152.73
N GLU A 25 -92.83 -5.14 153.71
CA GLU A 25 -91.78 -4.14 153.53
C GLU A 25 -90.48 -4.76 153.01
N ASN A 26 -90.05 -5.89 153.58
CA ASN A 26 -88.89 -6.63 153.08
C ASN A 26 -89.10 -7.15 151.65
N GLN A 27 -90.31 -7.62 151.32
CA GLN A 27 -90.66 -8.04 149.96
C GLN A 27 -90.67 -6.86 148.98
N THR A 28 -91.22 -5.72 149.38
CA THR A 28 -91.23 -4.49 148.59
C THR A 28 -89.81 -3.96 148.37
N ASN A 29 -88.96 -3.98 149.40
CA ASN A 29 -87.55 -3.58 149.28
C ASN A 29 -86.77 -4.52 148.35
N ASN A 30 -86.97 -5.84 148.48
CA ASN A 30 -86.37 -6.84 147.56
C ASN A 30 -86.85 -6.64 146.12
N PHE A 31 -88.14 -6.34 145.93
CA PHE A 31 -88.71 -6.05 144.61
C PHE A 31 -88.12 -4.77 144.02
N ASN A 32 -88.02 -3.70 144.80
CA ASN A 32 -87.44 -2.43 144.37
C ASN A 32 -85.95 -2.60 143.99
N GLU A 33 -85.18 -3.39 144.76
CA GLU A 33 -83.79 -3.70 144.42
C GLU A 33 -83.68 -4.49 143.11
N LYS A 34 -84.56 -5.47 142.88
CA LYS A 34 -84.64 -6.19 141.60
C LYS A 34 -85.01 -5.26 140.44
N VAL A 35 -85.95 -4.36 140.64
CA VAL A 35 -86.36 -3.36 139.63
C VAL A 35 -85.19 -2.42 139.30
N ASP A 36 -84.44 -1.94 140.29
CA ASP A 36 -83.27 -1.07 140.07
C ASP A 36 -82.14 -1.82 139.35
N ASN A 37 -81.87 -3.07 139.73
CA ASN A 37 -80.89 -3.93 139.04
C ASN A 37 -81.30 -4.22 137.59
N LEU A 38 -82.60 -4.47 137.34
CA LEU A 38 -83.13 -4.64 136.00
C LEU A 38 -83.04 -3.34 135.18
N ALA A 39 -83.35 -2.19 135.78
CA ALA A 39 -83.24 -0.89 135.13
C ALA A 39 -81.79 -0.58 134.70
N LYS A 40 -80.81 -0.85 135.58
CA LYS A 40 -79.37 -0.75 135.26
C LYS A 40 -78.95 -1.69 134.13
N ALA A 41 -79.41 -2.95 134.17
CA ALA A 41 -79.11 -3.93 133.12
C ALA A 41 -79.71 -3.52 131.75
N ILE A 42 -80.94 -2.99 131.74
CA ILE A 42 -81.59 -2.46 130.54
C ILE A 42 -80.82 -1.27 129.98
N LEU A 43 -80.40 -0.33 130.84
CA LEU A 43 -79.62 0.84 130.43
C LEU A 43 -78.32 0.44 129.73
N ILE A 44 -77.51 -0.43 130.36
CA ILE A 44 -76.26 -0.93 129.79
C ILE A 44 -76.49 -1.64 128.45
N LYS A 45 -77.57 -2.42 128.34
CA LYS A 45 -77.90 -3.14 127.10
C LYS A 45 -78.30 -2.17 125.98
N ASN A 46 -79.07 -1.13 126.31
CA ASN A 46 -79.45 -0.08 125.36
C ASN A 46 -78.22 0.71 124.87
N GLU A 47 -77.31 1.09 125.77
CA GLU A 47 -76.05 1.75 125.40
C GLU A 47 -75.21 0.87 124.46
N ARG A 48 -75.11 -0.44 124.74
CA ARG A 48 -74.42 -1.39 123.85
C ARG A 48 -75.08 -1.51 122.48
N HIS A 49 -76.41 -1.56 122.42
CA HIS A 49 -77.14 -1.60 121.15
C HIS A 49 -76.92 -0.31 120.35
N GLU A 50 -76.91 0.86 120.99
CA GLU A 50 -76.65 2.13 120.34
C GLU A 50 -75.22 2.19 119.76
N GLN A 51 -74.22 1.72 120.52
CA GLN A 51 -72.85 1.59 120.02
C GLN A 51 -72.75 0.63 118.82
N HIS A 52 -73.45 -0.50 118.87
CA HIS A 52 -73.48 -1.47 117.77
C HIS A 52 -74.14 -0.87 116.52
N LEU A 53 -75.26 -0.15 116.68
CA LEU A 53 -75.93 0.55 115.59
C LEU A 53 -75.02 1.62 114.96
N LYS A 54 -74.31 2.40 115.78
CA LYS A 54 -73.34 3.39 115.30
C LYS A 54 -72.23 2.74 114.47
N THR A 55 -71.64 1.66 114.98
CA THR A 55 -70.59 0.90 114.28
C THR A 55 -71.10 0.36 112.93
N LEU A 56 -72.33 -0.18 112.91
CA LEU A 56 -72.94 -0.70 111.70
C LEU A 56 -73.20 0.42 110.67
N CYS A 57 -73.64 1.59 111.12
CA CYS A 57 -73.80 2.78 110.26
C CYS A 57 -72.47 3.22 109.65
N GLU A 58 -71.39 3.29 110.43
CA GLU A 58 -70.05 3.66 109.96
C GLU A 58 -69.50 2.65 108.93
N GLN A 59 -69.66 1.35 109.20
CA GLN A 59 -69.30 0.29 108.26
C GLN A 59 -70.09 0.40 106.95
N ASN A 60 -71.40 0.63 107.03
CA ASN A 60 -72.24 0.81 105.84
C ASN A 60 -71.82 2.03 105.02
N GLN A 61 -71.45 3.14 105.67
CA GLN A 61 -70.92 4.31 104.97
C GLN A 61 -69.60 3.99 104.25
N LEU A 62 -68.69 3.26 104.89
CA LEU A 62 -67.42 2.84 104.29
C LEU A 62 -67.63 1.88 103.10
N PHE A 63 -68.56 0.93 103.23
CA PHE A 63 -68.93 0.03 102.14
C PHE A 63 -69.51 0.81 100.95
N MET A 64 -70.40 1.76 101.20
CA MET A 64 -70.97 2.59 100.14
C MET A 64 -69.91 3.45 99.44
N ALA A 65 -68.99 4.06 100.19
CA ALA A 65 -67.87 4.81 99.62
C ALA A 65 -66.99 3.92 98.73
N THR A 66 -66.71 2.68 99.17
CA THR A 66 -65.94 1.70 98.40
C THR A 66 -66.67 1.29 97.12
N ILE A 67 -67.98 1.05 97.17
CA ILE A 67 -68.80 0.71 95.99
C ILE A 67 -68.77 1.84 94.96
N ILE A 68 -68.90 3.09 95.41
CA ILE A 68 -68.83 4.27 94.54
C ILE A 68 -67.47 4.33 93.83
N LYS A 69 -66.38 4.19 94.59
CA LYS A 69 -65.02 4.20 94.03
C LYS A 69 -64.83 3.09 93.00
N LEU A 70 -65.22 1.85 93.32
CA LEU A 70 -65.10 0.72 92.40
C LEU A 70 -65.91 0.91 91.11
N LYS A 71 -67.09 1.54 91.20
CA LYS A 71 -67.87 1.90 90.00
C LYS A 71 -67.14 2.91 89.13
N SER A 72 -66.55 3.95 89.72
CA SER A 72 -65.74 4.93 88.98
C SER A 72 -64.54 4.28 88.31
N ASP A 73 -63.78 3.45 89.04
CA ASP A 73 -62.62 2.74 88.51
C ASP A 73 -63.02 1.80 87.36
N ASN A 74 -64.16 1.11 87.47
CA ASN A 74 -64.66 0.24 86.40
C ASN A 74 -65.02 1.01 85.11
N ILE A 75 -65.59 2.21 85.24
CA ILE A 75 -65.90 3.08 84.10
C ILE A 75 -64.60 3.53 83.39
N ILE A 76 -63.60 3.93 84.17
CA ILE A 76 -62.27 4.32 83.64
C ILE A 76 -61.65 3.15 82.89
N LEU A 77 -61.55 1.97 83.53
CA LEU A 77 -60.98 0.76 82.92
C LEU A 77 -61.74 0.32 81.67
N THR A 78 -63.05 0.48 81.64
CA THR A 78 -63.87 0.16 80.46
C THR A 78 -63.55 1.11 79.29
N THR A 79 -63.30 2.37 79.60
CA THR A 79 -62.94 3.40 78.61
C THR A 79 -61.54 3.15 78.07
N GLU A 80 -60.55 2.94 78.95
CA GLU A 80 -59.17 2.62 78.55
C GLU A 80 -59.09 1.34 77.71
N ASN A 81 -59.85 0.30 78.08
CA ASN A 81 -59.91 -0.93 77.28
C ASN A 81 -60.51 -0.69 75.89
N LYS A 82 -61.47 0.22 75.75
CA LYS A 82 -62.04 0.59 74.44
C LYS A 82 -61.00 1.30 73.59
N ASP A 83 -60.25 2.23 74.17
CA ASP A 83 -59.23 3.00 73.45
C ASP A 83 -58.05 2.11 73.02
N LEU A 84 -57.58 1.23 73.90
CA LEU A 84 -56.53 0.24 73.58
C LEU A 84 -56.96 -0.69 72.44
N LYS A 85 -58.22 -1.12 72.41
CA LYS A 85 -58.75 -1.93 71.29
C LYS A 85 -58.75 -1.16 69.98
N GLN A 86 -59.12 0.12 70.01
CA GLN A 86 -59.08 0.96 68.80
C GLN A 86 -57.65 1.17 68.32
N GLU A 87 -56.70 1.40 69.23
CA GLU A 87 -55.30 1.59 68.90
C GLU A 87 -54.67 0.30 68.34
N ALA A 88 -54.95 -0.85 68.95
CA ALA A 88 -54.54 -2.15 68.42
C ALA A 88 -55.05 -2.38 66.98
N GLN A 89 -56.30 -1.99 66.69
CA GLN A 89 -56.85 -2.08 65.34
C GLN A 89 -56.17 -1.11 64.36
N LYS A 90 -55.84 0.11 64.80
CA LYS A 90 -55.07 1.08 63.99
C LYS A 90 -53.70 0.51 63.63
N TRP A 91 -52.98 -0.07 64.60
CA TRP A 91 -51.69 -0.70 64.38
C TRP A 91 -51.79 -1.90 63.45
N LYS A 92 -52.80 -2.77 63.64
CA LYS A 92 -53.06 -3.89 62.74
C LYS A 92 -53.25 -3.43 61.30
N ASN A 93 -54.08 -2.41 61.08
CA ASN A 93 -54.32 -1.84 59.75
C ASN A 93 -53.04 -1.23 59.15
N LYS A 94 -52.24 -0.54 59.97
CA LYS A 94 -50.97 0.05 59.53
C LYS A 94 -49.98 -1.03 59.09
N THR A 95 -49.83 -2.09 59.88
CA THR A 95 -48.96 -3.23 59.55
C THR A 95 -49.39 -3.90 58.25
N SER A 96 -50.69 -4.16 58.06
CA SER A 96 -51.20 -4.74 56.80
C SER A 96 -50.91 -3.85 55.59
N LYS A 97 -51.05 -2.52 55.71
CA LYS A 97 -50.69 -1.58 54.62
C LYS A 97 -49.20 -1.61 54.33
N THR A 98 -48.36 -1.59 55.36
CA THR A 98 -46.90 -1.66 55.19
C THR A 98 -46.48 -2.97 54.53
N GLN A 99 -47.08 -4.09 54.91
CA GLN A 99 -46.79 -5.39 54.29
C GLN A 99 -47.18 -5.42 52.81
N ALA A 100 -48.32 -4.83 52.43
CA ALA A 100 -48.73 -4.71 51.03
C ALA A 100 -47.75 -3.85 50.22
N VAL A 101 -47.31 -2.71 50.76
CA VAL A 101 -46.30 -1.86 50.11
C VAL A 101 -44.97 -2.60 49.94
N MET A 102 -44.54 -3.37 50.95
CA MET A 102 -43.32 -4.16 50.87
C MET A 102 -43.40 -5.23 49.77
N GLN A 103 -44.54 -5.92 49.64
CA GLN A 103 -44.75 -6.89 48.57
C GLN A 103 -44.70 -6.25 47.18
N LEU A 104 -45.34 -5.08 47.00
CA LEU A 104 -45.27 -4.33 45.75
C LEU A 104 -43.83 -3.88 45.42
N ALA A 105 -43.08 -3.44 46.42
CA ALA A 105 -41.68 -3.05 46.23
C ALA A 105 -40.79 -4.24 45.82
N LEU A 106 -41.02 -5.42 46.40
CA LEU A 106 -40.31 -6.64 46.02
C LEU A 106 -40.61 -7.04 44.57
N GLN A 107 -41.89 -7.03 44.18
CA GLN A 107 -42.30 -7.32 42.80
C GLN A 107 -41.71 -6.32 41.80
N ALA A 108 -41.71 -5.02 42.14
CA ALA A 108 -41.09 -4.01 41.30
C ALA A 108 -39.58 -4.26 41.16
N ASN A 109 -38.90 -4.64 42.24
CA ASN A 109 -37.46 -4.93 42.21
C ASN A 109 -37.12 -6.17 41.36
N GLU A 110 -37.96 -7.20 41.37
CA GLU A 110 -37.84 -8.36 40.48
C GLU A 110 -37.97 -7.94 39.02
N GLN A 111 -39.00 -7.14 38.68
CA GLN A 111 -39.19 -6.60 37.33
C GLN A 111 -38.01 -5.73 36.87
N PHE A 112 -37.45 -4.91 37.77
CA PHE A 112 -36.25 -4.15 37.47
C PHE A 112 -35.05 -5.06 37.21
N GLY A 113 -34.90 -6.15 37.97
CA GLY A 113 -33.85 -7.15 37.76
C GLY A 113 -33.93 -7.80 36.37
N GLU A 114 -35.13 -8.21 35.95
CA GLU A 114 -35.39 -8.76 34.62
C GLU A 114 -35.07 -7.75 33.51
N ALA A 115 -35.50 -6.50 33.67
CA ALA A 115 -35.20 -5.43 32.71
C ALA A 115 -33.69 -5.17 32.57
N VAL A 116 -32.94 -5.21 33.67
CA VAL A 116 -31.48 -5.06 33.66
C VAL A 116 -30.81 -6.23 32.93
N GLN A 117 -31.27 -7.46 33.13
CA GLN A 117 -30.76 -8.63 32.41
C GLN A 117 -31.03 -8.54 30.90
N ALA A 118 -32.24 -8.14 30.51
CA ALA A 118 -32.59 -7.92 29.11
C ALA A 118 -31.68 -6.86 28.46
N LEU A 119 -31.50 -5.70 29.10
CA LEU A 119 -30.61 -4.64 28.62
C LEU A 119 -29.15 -5.08 28.52
N THR A 120 -28.69 -5.92 29.45
CA THR A 120 -27.33 -6.48 29.41
C THR A 120 -27.16 -7.39 28.19
N THR A 121 -28.16 -8.23 27.91
CA THR A 121 -28.18 -9.12 26.73
C THR A 121 -28.19 -8.31 25.43
N ASP A 122 -29.03 -7.28 25.34
CA ASP A 122 -29.10 -6.39 24.17
C ASP A 122 -27.78 -5.67 23.93
N LYS A 123 -27.11 -5.21 25.00
CA LYS A 123 -25.79 -4.59 24.91
C LYS A 123 -24.74 -5.54 24.34
N GLU A 124 -24.74 -6.80 24.76
CA GLU A 124 -23.82 -7.82 24.26
C GLU A 124 -24.07 -8.12 22.77
N ASN A 125 -25.34 -8.28 22.38
CA ASN A 125 -25.76 -8.48 21.00
C ASN A 125 -25.32 -7.31 20.09
N LEU A 126 -25.60 -6.07 20.51
CA LEU A 126 -25.18 -4.86 19.78
C LEU A 126 -23.65 -4.76 19.69
N SER A 127 -22.92 -5.16 20.73
CA SER A 127 -21.46 -5.19 20.69
C SER A 127 -20.93 -6.24 19.72
N GLN A 128 -21.62 -7.36 19.53
CA GLN A 128 -21.25 -8.38 18.54
C GLN A 128 -21.56 -7.91 17.12
N GLU A 129 -22.73 -7.32 16.90
CA GLU A 129 -23.11 -6.74 15.60
C GLU A 129 -22.13 -5.64 15.16
N ASN A 130 -21.76 -4.74 16.07
CA ASN A 130 -20.79 -3.67 15.79
C ASN A 130 -19.40 -4.24 15.42
N ARG A 131 -18.96 -5.35 16.04
CA ARG A 131 -17.73 -6.04 15.62
C ARG A 131 -17.85 -6.58 14.19
N SER A 132 -18.95 -7.26 13.87
CA SER A 132 -19.20 -7.77 12.51
C SER A 132 -19.19 -6.65 11.46
N LEU A 133 -19.87 -5.53 11.74
CA LEU A 133 -19.90 -4.37 10.84
C LEU A 133 -18.51 -3.76 10.62
N LYS A 134 -17.66 -3.70 11.65
CA LYS A 134 -16.27 -3.24 11.51
C LYS A 134 -15.44 -4.17 10.62
N GLU A 135 -15.61 -5.48 10.75
CA GLU A 135 -14.94 -6.46 9.91
C GLU A 135 -15.38 -6.33 8.44
N ASP A 136 -16.67 -6.19 8.19
CA ASP A 136 -17.19 -6.02 6.83
C ASP A 136 -16.74 -4.69 6.20
N ASN A 137 -16.71 -3.61 6.97
CA ASN A 137 -16.16 -2.33 6.50
C ASN A 137 -14.67 -2.44 6.15
N ALA A 138 -13.89 -3.21 6.91
CA ALA A 138 -12.49 -3.48 6.61
C ALA A 138 -12.32 -4.29 5.31
N LYS A 139 -13.17 -5.30 5.07
CA LYS A 139 -13.20 -6.05 3.80
C LYS A 139 -13.55 -5.15 2.62
N LEU A 140 -14.58 -4.31 2.75
CA LEU A 140 -14.99 -3.37 1.71
C LEU A 140 -13.89 -2.35 1.39
N THR A 141 -13.19 -1.85 2.41
CA THR A 141 -12.07 -0.92 2.23
C THR A 141 -10.94 -1.56 1.43
N LYS A 142 -10.59 -2.82 1.75
CA LYS A 142 -9.59 -3.59 0.99
C LYS A 142 -10.03 -3.80 -0.46
N ALA A 143 -11.28 -4.21 -0.69
CA ALA A 143 -11.82 -4.41 -2.04
C ALA A 143 -11.79 -3.11 -2.86
N ASN A 144 -12.16 -1.98 -2.26
CA ASN A 144 -12.10 -0.68 -2.92
C ASN A 144 -10.66 -0.27 -3.29
N HIS A 145 -9.67 -0.61 -2.45
CA HIS A 145 -8.27 -0.36 -2.78
C HIS A 145 -7.82 -1.19 -4.00
N VAL A 146 -8.17 -2.48 -4.03
CA VAL A 146 -7.89 -3.36 -5.19
C VAL A 146 -8.54 -2.82 -6.45
N PHE A 147 -9.82 -2.45 -6.42
CA PHE A 147 -10.50 -1.87 -7.59
C PHE A 147 -9.86 -0.59 -8.09
N LYS A 148 -9.35 0.27 -7.19
CA LYS A 148 -8.62 1.48 -7.60
C LYS A 148 -7.30 1.14 -8.29
N GLN A 149 -6.59 0.12 -7.81
CA GLN A 149 -5.35 -0.35 -8.42
C GLN A 149 -5.62 -0.95 -9.80
N ASP A 150 -6.63 -1.82 -9.93
CA ASP A 150 -7.03 -2.41 -11.21
C ASP A 150 -7.42 -1.34 -12.23
N ASN A 151 -8.17 -0.33 -11.81
CA ASN A 151 -8.55 0.79 -12.68
C ASN A 151 -7.31 1.63 -13.11
N ALA A 152 -6.32 1.81 -12.23
CA ALA A 152 -5.06 2.46 -12.60
C ALA A 152 -4.27 1.64 -13.64
N ASN A 153 -4.20 0.32 -13.44
CA ASN A 153 -3.54 -0.59 -14.38
C ASN A 153 -4.23 -0.57 -15.75
N LEU A 154 -5.56 -0.66 -15.78
CA LEU A 154 -6.35 -0.59 -17.02
C LEU A 154 -6.15 0.73 -17.76
N ARG A 155 -6.03 1.87 -17.05
CA ARG A 155 -5.71 3.16 -17.66
C ARG A 155 -4.32 3.19 -18.28
N ALA A 156 -3.33 2.61 -17.61
CA ALA A 156 -1.97 2.52 -18.13
C ALA A 156 -1.92 1.64 -19.40
N GLU A 157 -2.60 0.50 -19.37
CA GLU A 157 -2.72 -0.40 -20.53
C GLU A 157 -3.42 0.29 -21.71
N ASN A 158 -4.50 1.02 -21.45
CA ASN A 158 -5.18 1.82 -22.48
C ASN A 158 -4.26 2.89 -23.11
N GLN A 159 -3.38 3.49 -22.30
CA GLN A 159 -2.40 4.46 -22.81
C GLN A 159 -1.37 3.79 -23.73
N ILE A 160 -0.84 2.62 -23.34
CA ILE A 160 0.07 1.84 -24.17
C ILE A 160 -0.58 1.50 -25.52
N PHE A 161 -1.85 1.09 -25.52
CA PHE A 161 -2.57 0.81 -26.77
C PHE A 161 -2.74 2.06 -27.64
N LYS A 162 -3.02 3.23 -27.05
CA LYS A 162 -3.09 4.49 -27.79
C LYS A 162 -1.77 4.85 -28.43
N ASP A 163 -0.67 4.72 -27.69
CA ASP A 163 0.67 5.03 -28.17
C ASP A 163 1.05 4.08 -29.32
N LYS A 164 0.77 2.77 -29.18
CA LYS A 164 1.01 1.80 -30.26
C LYS A 164 0.17 2.08 -31.51
N ASN A 165 -1.09 2.49 -31.34
CA ASN A 165 -1.94 2.86 -32.45
C ASN A 165 -1.45 4.14 -33.16
N GLN A 166 -0.86 5.07 -32.42
CA GLN A 166 -0.23 6.26 -33.00
C GLN A 166 1.01 5.88 -33.82
N GLU A 167 1.89 5.03 -33.27
CA GLU A 167 3.08 4.52 -33.97
C GLU A 167 2.69 3.82 -35.29
N LEU A 168 1.67 2.93 -35.27
CA LEU A 168 1.17 2.27 -36.47
C LEU A 168 0.63 3.24 -37.53
N ASN A 169 -0.02 4.32 -37.10
CA ASN A 169 -0.49 5.36 -38.03
C ASN A 169 0.67 6.18 -38.62
N ASP A 170 1.76 6.37 -37.88
CA ASP A 170 2.96 7.05 -38.36
C ASP A 170 3.70 6.17 -39.37
N ASP A 171 3.87 4.87 -39.07
CA ASP A 171 4.43 3.88 -40.00
C ASP A 171 3.62 3.79 -41.29
N LYS A 172 2.28 3.75 -41.18
CA LYS A 172 1.39 3.75 -42.35
C LYS A 172 1.64 4.98 -43.23
N ARG A 173 1.75 6.18 -42.64
CA ARG A 173 2.03 7.42 -43.38
C ARG A 173 3.41 7.40 -44.03
N ALA A 174 4.42 6.85 -43.36
CA ALA A 174 5.76 6.71 -43.91
C ALA A 174 5.75 5.79 -45.15
N LEU A 175 5.09 4.63 -45.06
CA LEU A 175 4.94 3.70 -46.17
C LEU A 175 4.16 4.32 -47.35
N GLU A 176 3.08 5.06 -47.08
CA GLU A 176 2.33 5.77 -48.12
C GLU A 176 3.20 6.79 -48.86
N ASN A 177 4.09 7.50 -48.14
CA ASN A 177 5.02 8.44 -48.74
C ASN A 177 6.12 7.75 -49.55
N GLU A 178 6.65 6.63 -49.06
CA GLU A 178 7.63 5.83 -49.79
C GLU A 178 7.03 5.29 -51.09
N ASN A 179 5.79 4.79 -51.06
CA ASN A 179 5.08 4.33 -52.24
C ASN A 179 4.88 5.44 -53.27
N LYS A 180 4.52 6.66 -52.84
CA LYS A 180 4.46 7.83 -53.74
C LYS A 180 5.81 8.12 -54.38
N GLY A 181 6.89 8.10 -53.59
CA GLY A 181 8.25 8.31 -54.09
C GLY A 181 8.70 7.26 -55.09
N LEU A 182 8.36 5.98 -54.85
CA LEU A 182 8.61 4.89 -55.79
C LEU A 182 7.82 5.07 -57.09
N ALA A 183 6.54 5.42 -57.01
CA ALA A 183 5.72 5.70 -58.19
C ALA A 183 6.32 6.82 -59.05
N THR A 184 6.82 7.91 -58.43
CA THR A 184 7.51 8.98 -59.16
C THR A 184 8.81 8.50 -59.83
N LYS A 185 9.60 7.64 -59.18
CA LYS A 185 10.82 7.07 -59.78
C LYS A 185 10.50 6.15 -60.96
N VAL A 186 9.46 5.33 -60.84
CA VAL A 186 8.99 4.46 -61.94
C VAL A 186 8.60 5.33 -63.14
N GLN A 187 7.81 6.39 -62.93
CA GLN A 187 7.44 7.30 -64.01
C GLN A 187 8.67 7.94 -64.68
N ALA A 188 9.65 8.40 -63.89
CA ALA A 188 10.88 8.99 -64.46
C ALA A 188 11.73 7.98 -65.25
N ILE A 189 11.71 6.70 -64.89
CA ILE A 189 12.36 5.63 -65.66
C ILE A 189 11.61 5.38 -66.97
N GLU A 190 10.28 5.32 -66.92
CA GLU A 190 9.40 5.19 -68.09
C GLU A 190 9.70 6.31 -69.11
N ASP A 191 9.76 7.57 -68.64
CA ASP A 191 10.04 8.74 -69.48
C ASP A 191 11.43 8.67 -70.13
N LYS A 192 12.46 8.23 -69.37
CA LYS A 192 13.81 8.01 -69.90
C LYS A 192 13.85 6.90 -70.93
N PHE A 193 13.15 5.81 -70.68
CA PHE A 193 13.06 4.69 -71.62
C PHE A 193 12.43 5.15 -72.94
N GLN A 194 11.34 5.92 -72.89
CA GLN A 194 10.71 6.51 -74.08
C GLN A 194 11.66 7.45 -74.84
N THR A 195 12.50 8.21 -74.14
CA THR A 195 13.52 9.05 -74.77
C THR A 195 14.58 8.23 -75.50
N LEU A 196 15.11 7.18 -74.86
CA LEU A 196 16.08 6.27 -75.46
C LEU A 196 15.51 5.53 -76.68
N VAL A 197 14.24 5.15 -76.65
CA VAL A 197 13.56 4.53 -77.82
C VAL A 197 13.60 5.49 -79.01
N LYS A 198 13.25 6.77 -78.81
CA LYS A 198 13.31 7.79 -79.88
C LYS A 198 14.73 8.02 -80.40
N GLU A 199 15.73 8.08 -79.52
CA GLU A 199 17.14 8.19 -79.94
C GLU A 199 17.57 6.99 -80.77
N ASN A 200 17.16 5.77 -80.39
CA ASN A 200 17.44 4.56 -81.15
C ASN A 200 16.78 4.57 -82.53
N GLU A 201 15.54 5.04 -82.64
CA GLU A 201 14.86 5.23 -83.92
C GLU A 201 15.65 6.20 -84.83
N GLN A 202 16.09 7.35 -84.28
CA GLN A 202 16.91 8.32 -85.02
C GLN A 202 18.25 7.72 -85.49
N LEU A 203 18.90 6.90 -84.66
CA LEU A 203 20.13 6.21 -85.02
C LEU A 203 19.89 5.21 -86.17
N ARG A 204 18.80 4.45 -86.14
CA ARG A 204 18.43 3.55 -87.25
C ARG A 204 18.17 4.32 -88.53
N ASP A 205 17.53 5.49 -88.46
CA ASP A 205 17.33 6.36 -89.64
C ASP A 205 18.67 6.90 -90.19
N LEU A 206 19.61 7.28 -89.32
CA LEU A 206 20.96 7.67 -89.72
C LEU A 206 21.72 6.51 -90.36
N GLU A 207 21.65 5.31 -89.77
CA GLU A 207 22.25 4.09 -90.30
C GLU A 207 21.69 3.76 -91.69
N GLY A 208 20.37 3.86 -91.87
CA GLY A 208 19.71 3.70 -93.17
C GLY A 208 20.22 4.69 -94.23
N ARG A 209 20.36 5.97 -93.87
CA ARG A 209 20.95 6.99 -94.76
C ARG A 209 22.41 6.72 -95.09
N LEU A 210 23.21 6.30 -94.11
CA LEU A 210 24.61 5.93 -94.32
C LEU A 210 24.73 4.74 -95.26
N HIS A 211 23.88 3.72 -95.08
CA HIS A 211 23.84 2.55 -95.95
C HIS A 211 23.46 2.90 -97.39
N GLN A 212 22.53 3.83 -97.59
CA GLN A 212 22.22 4.39 -98.91
C GLN A 212 23.43 5.10 -99.53
N GLN A 213 24.13 5.95 -98.77
CA GLN A 213 25.35 6.61 -99.26
C GLN A 213 26.46 5.61 -99.62
N MET A 214 26.67 4.60 -98.78
CA MET A 214 27.67 3.55 -99.03
C MET A 214 27.35 2.77 -100.30
N THR A 215 26.08 2.45 -100.53
CA THR A 215 25.60 1.81 -101.77
C THR A 215 25.89 2.68 -102.99
N LEU A 216 25.61 3.99 -102.92
CA LEU A 216 25.90 4.95 -104.00
C LEU A 216 27.41 5.04 -104.31
N LEU A 217 28.26 5.12 -103.28
CA LEU A 217 29.72 5.14 -103.43
C LEU A 217 30.26 3.82 -103.99
N THR A 218 29.67 2.69 -103.59
CA THR A 218 30.03 1.36 -104.13
C THR A 218 29.64 1.25 -105.60
N GLN A 219 28.52 1.84 -106.01
CA GLN A 219 28.11 1.96 -107.41
C GLN A 219 29.08 2.85 -108.20
N GLN A 220 29.54 3.97 -107.62
CA GLN A 220 30.57 4.83 -108.25
C GLN A 220 31.94 4.14 -108.38
N ALA A 221 32.29 3.24 -107.47
CA ALA A 221 33.54 2.47 -107.53
C ALA A 221 33.56 1.38 -108.62
N GLN A 222 32.41 0.96 -109.14
CA GLN A 222 32.33 -0.01 -110.25
C GLN A 222 32.63 0.61 -111.63
N GLU A 223 32.69 1.95 -111.76
CA GLU A 223 32.89 2.64 -113.06
C GLU A 223 34.35 3.00 -113.39
N THR A 224 35.36 2.55 -112.63
CA THR A 224 36.78 2.84 -112.94
C THR A 224 37.74 1.67 -112.67
N PRO A 225 38.25 0.96 -113.70
CA PRO A 225 39.19 -0.14 -113.50
C PRO A 225 40.63 0.31 -113.76
N THR A 226 41.31 0.99 -112.83
CA THR A 226 42.80 1.14 -112.85
C THR A 226 43.36 1.58 -111.48
N LEU A 227 43.11 0.82 -110.41
CA LEU A 227 43.74 1.04 -109.09
C LEU A 227 44.87 0.06 -108.63
N PRO A 228 45.52 -0.78 -109.47
CA PRO A 228 46.63 -1.61 -108.98
C PRO A 228 47.94 -0.88 -108.57
N PRO A 229 48.45 0.16 -109.26
CA PRO A 229 49.81 0.67 -108.96
C PRO A 229 49.91 1.54 -107.70
N LYS A 230 48.80 2.17 -107.27
CA LYS A 230 48.81 3.19 -106.21
C LYS A 230 48.82 2.60 -104.80
N ILE A 231 48.25 1.39 -104.64
CA ILE A 231 48.16 0.68 -103.36
C ILE A 231 49.54 0.12 -102.95
N LEU A 232 50.30 -0.42 -103.92
CA LEU A 232 51.65 -0.95 -103.68
C LEU A 232 52.62 0.15 -103.19
N LYS A 233 52.47 1.38 -103.66
CA LYS A 233 53.30 2.52 -103.25
C LYS A 233 53.06 2.93 -101.79
N LEU A 234 51.80 2.96 -101.34
CA LEU A 234 51.44 3.30 -99.96
C LEU A 234 51.89 2.23 -98.94
N MET A 235 51.95 0.96 -99.35
CA MET A 235 52.42 -0.13 -98.48
C MET A 235 53.92 -0.05 -98.19
N ILE A 236 54.73 0.35 -99.18
CA ILE A 236 56.18 0.55 -99.03
C ILE A 236 56.46 1.78 -98.16
N ASP A 237 55.74 2.88 -98.41
CA ASP A 237 55.88 4.13 -97.64
C ASP A 237 55.47 3.96 -96.16
N GLY A 238 54.60 2.99 -95.85
CA GLY A 238 54.19 2.59 -94.50
C GLY A 238 55.17 1.69 -93.74
N GLY A 239 56.35 1.37 -94.30
CA GLY A 239 57.43 0.66 -93.61
C GLY A 239 57.43 -0.87 -93.74
N LEU A 240 56.63 -1.46 -94.63
CA LEU A 240 56.66 -2.90 -94.93
C LEU A 240 57.84 -3.24 -95.87
N LYS A 241 58.71 -4.17 -95.46
CA LYS A 241 59.82 -4.69 -96.28
C LYS A 241 59.31 -5.76 -97.25
N VAL A 242 58.69 -5.36 -98.36
CA VAL A 242 58.23 -6.28 -99.43
C VAL A 242 58.95 -5.95 -100.74
N ASN A 243 59.40 -6.98 -101.47
CA ASN A 243 60.15 -6.84 -102.72
C ASN A 243 59.20 -6.40 -103.86
N PRO A 244 59.53 -5.40 -104.71
CA PRO A 244 58.63 -4.84 -105.73
C PRO A 244 57.98 -5.84 -106.70
N ASP A 245 58.55 -7.02 -106.89
CA ASP A 245 58.01 -8.06 -107.79
C ASP A 245 57.08 -9.08 -107.11
N THR A 246 56.70 -8.83 -105.85
CA THR A 246 55.81 -9.71 -105.10
C THR A 246 54.34 -9.45 -105.47
N PRO A 247 53.55 -10.47 -105.88
CA PRO A 247 52.13 -10.28 -106.19
C PRO A 247 51.37 -9.66 -105.01
N LEU A 248 50.44 -8.74 -105.27
CA LEU A 248 49.66 -8.02 -104.24
C LEU A 248 48.96 -8.98 -103.26
N THR A 249 48.55 -10.15 -103.73
CA THR A 249 48.00 -11.25 -102.92
C THR A 249 48.95 -11.76 -101.85
N GLU A 250 50.24 -11.83 -102.14
CA GLU A 250 51.27 -12.32 -101.20
C GLU A 250 51.70 -11.23 -100.20
N ALA A 251 51.68 -9.96 -100.61
CA ALA A 251 51.86 -8.82 -99.68
C ALA A 251 50.72 -8.73 -98.65
N ILE A 252 49.47 -8.97 -99.07
CA ILE A 252 48.31 -9.02 -98.18
C ILE A 252 48.45 -10.18 -97.18
N ARG A 253 48.94 -11.36 -97.61
CA ARG A 253 49.17 -12.52 -96.74
C ARG A 253 50.13 -12.21 -95.58
N GLN A 254 51.22 -11.49 -95.85
CA GLN A 254 52.20 -11.12 -94.83
C GLN A 254 51.65 -10.13 -93.80
N ILE A 255 50.77 -9.21 -94.21
CA ILE A 255 50.08 -8.28 -93.29
C ILE A 255 49.15 -9.03 -92.33
N PHE A 256 48.42 -10.04 -92.84
CA PHE A 256 47.60 -10.89 -91.99
C PHE A 256 48.43 -11.68 -90.97
N GLU A 257 49.61 -12.17 -91.37
CA GLU A 257 50.51 -12.92 -90.50
C GLU A 257 51.11 -12.04 -89.38
N ILE A 258 51.44 -10.77 -89.68
CA ILE A 258 51.86 -9.79 -88.66
C ILE A 258 50.71 -9.48 -87.69
N ASN A 259 49.48 -9.31 -88.20
CA ASN A 259 48.31 -9.02 -87.37
C ASN A 259 47.99 -10.18 -86.40
N GLU A 260 48.07 -11.44 -86.86
CA GLU A 260 47.88 -12.59 -85.98
C GLU A 260 48.96 -12.69 -84.89
N ASN A 261 50.22 -12.37 -85.21
CA ASN A 261 51.28 -12.29 -84.21
C ASN A 261 51.07 -11.17 -83.18
N LEU A 262 50.54 -10.01 -83.59
CA LEU A 262 50.17 -8.93 -82.67
C LEU A 262 48.98 -9.29 -81.78
N LYS A 263 47.95 -9.96 -82.33
CA LYS A 263 46.85 -10.52 -81.53
C LYS A 263 47.35 -11.52 -80.49
N LYS A 264 48.31 -12.37 -80.85
CA LYS A 264 48.91 -13.34 -79.92
C LYS A 264 49.66 -12.64 -78.77
N LYS A 265 50.50 -11.64 -79.06
CA LYS A 265 51.16 -10.81 -78.04
C LYS A 265 50.17 -10.06 -77.15
N ASN A 266 49.07 -9.54 -77.71
CA ASN A 266 48.05 -8.85 -76.92
C ASN A 266 47.34 -9.82 -75.94
N LYS A 267 47.06 -11.06 -76.35
CA LYS A 267 46.54 -12.10 -75.45
C LYS A 267 47.50 -12.42 -74.30
N GLU A 268 48.81 -12.47 -74.56
CA GLU A 268 49.84 -12.69 -73.52
C GLU A 268 49.90 -11.53 -72.51
N LEU A 269 49.80 -10.29 -73.00
CA LEU A 269 49.73 -9.10 -72.15
C LEU A 269 48.48 -9.10 -71.26
N GLN A 270 47.32 -9.40 -71.83
CA GLN A 270 46.06 -9.53 -71.08
C GLN A 270 46.15 -10.65 -70.03
N ALA A 271 46.76 -11.79 -70.35
CA ALA A 271 46.98 -12.86 -69.38
C ALA A 271 47.88 -12.45 -68.21
N THR A 272 48.90 -11.63 -68.48
CA THR A 272 49.80 -11.08 -67.45
C THR A 272 49.08 -10.08 -66.55
N LEU A 273 48.24 -9.22 -67.15
CA LEU A 273 47.44 -8.24 -66.42
C LEU A 273 46.45 -8.92 -65.46
N MET A 274 45.78 -9.99 -65.91
CA MET A 274 44.88 -10.79 -65.07
C MET A 274 45.59 -11.46 -63.89
N ARG A 275 46.87 -11.87 -64.04
CA ARG A 275 47.65 -12.41 -62.92
C ARG A 275 47.92 -11.34 -61.87
N ILE A 276 48.23 -10.11 -62.29
CA ILE A 276 48.48 -8.97 -61.39
C ILE A 276 47.19 -8.60 -60.64
N GLU A 277 46.06 -8.51 -61.34
CA GLU A 277 44.75 -8.23 -60.74
C GLU A 277 44.36 -9.30 -59.71
N SER A 278 44.55 -10.58 -60.02
CA SER A 278 44.29 -11.69 -59.10
C SER A 278 45.20 -11.66 -57.87
N THR A 279 46.49 -11.38 -58.05
CA THR A 279 47.47 -11.31 -56.94
C THR A 279 47.17 -10.15 -55.99
N LEU A 280 46.55 -9.08 -56.48
CA LEU A 280 46.16 -7.90 -55.70
C LEU A 280 44.70 -7.94 -55.21
N GLY A 281 43.95 -9.01 -55.50
CA GLY A 281 42.55 -9.16 -55.10
C GLY A 281 41.58 -8.17 -55.78
N LEU A 282 41.92 -7.70 -56.98
CA LEU A 282 41.16 -6.69 -57.73
C LEU A 282 40.19 -7.36 -58.72
N GLN A 283 39.04 -6.73 -58.96
CA GLN A 283 38.09 -7.18 -60.00
C GLN A 283 38.71 -7.03 -61.40
N ARG A 284 38.36 -7.90 -62.35
CA ARG A 284 38.92 -7.87 -63.72
C ARG A 284 38.64 -6.54 -64.43
N GLY A 285 39.64 -5.93 -65.05
CA GLY A 285 39.49 -4.75 -65.90
C GLY A 285 39.67 -3.41 -65.18
N VAL A 286 40.41 -3.37 -64.07
CA VAL A 286 40.65 -2.11 -63.37
C VAL A 286 41.73 -1.30 -64.07
N SER A 287 41.55 0.03 -64.13
CA SER A 287 42.53 0.92 -64.74
C SER A 287 43.90 0.84 -64.04
N CYS A 288 44.99 1.10 -64.79
CA CYS A 288 46.35 1.16 -64.23
C CYS A 288 46.46 2.08 -63.01
N ASP A 289 45.71 3.19 -62.98
CA ASP A 289 45.63 4.12 -61.84
C ASP A 289 45.03 3.50 -60.58
N SER A 290 44.15 2.52 -60.75
CA SER A 290 43.52 1.80 -59.64
C SER A 290 44.44 0.72 -59.08
N ILE A 291 45.22 0.07 -59.95
CA ILE A 291 46.30 -0.85 -59.56
C ILE A 291 47.39 -0.09 -58.78
N LEU A 292 47.80 1.09 -59.27
CA LEU A 292 48.75 1.99 -58.58
C LEU A 292 48.22 2.47 -57.22
N ARG A 293 46.92 2.76 -57.11
CA ARG A 293 46.28 3.11 -55.82
C ARG A 293 46.25 1.94 -54.84
N ALA A 294 46.00 0.71 -55.29
CA ALA A 294 46.03 -0.48 -54.44
C ALA A 294 47.45 -0.77 -53.91
N ILE A 295 48.46 -0.62 -54.76
CA ILE A 295 49.88 -0.73 -54.38
C ILE A 295 50.24 0.35 -53.34
N ASN A 296 49.78 1.59 -53.53
CA ASN A 296 49.97 2.65 -52.53
C ASN A 296 49.25 2.36 -51.20
N LYS A 297 48.07 1.71 -51.23
CA LYS A 297 47.33 1.34 -50.01
C LYS A 297 48.05 0.24 -49.20
N ALA A 298 48.71 -0.70 -49.88
CA ALA A 298 49.53 -1.73 -49.24
C ALA A 298 50.82 -1.17 -48.60
N ILE A 299 51.35 -0.05 -49.11
CA ILE A 299 52.61 0.55 -48.64
C ILE A 299 52.39 1.65 -47.58
N VAL A 300 51.22 2.31 -47.53
CA VAL A 300 50.97 3.49 -46.67
C VAL A 300 50.40 3.15 -45.28
N ILE A 301 49.66 2.04 -45.13
CA ILE A 301 49.09 1.62 -43.84
C ILE A 301 50.17 1.12 -42.84
N PRO A 302 51.18 0.34 -43.25
CA PRO A 302 52.23 -0.13 -42.34
C PRO A 302 53.07 1.00 -41.72
N ASN A 303 53.33 2.08 -42.46
CA ASN A 303 54.20 3.16 -41.97
C ASN A 303 53.55 3.99 -40.85
N LYS A 304 52.23 4.21 -40.87
CA LYS A 304 51.53 4.91 -39.78
C LYS A 304 51.38 4.04 -38.53
N LEU A 305 51.05 2.75 -38.71
CA LEU A 305 50.98 1.77 -37.61
C LEU A 305 52.35 1.55 -36.96
N LYS A 306 53.44 1.55 -37.74
CA LYS A 306 54.81 1.48 -37.21
C LYS A 306 55.18 2.71 -36.39
N ILE A 307 54.77 3.92 -36.80
CA ILE A 307 54.98 5.14 -36.00
C ILE A 307 54.21 5.07 -34.66
N LEU A 308 52.95 4.63 -34.68
CA LEU A 308 52.15 4.46 -33.46
C LEU A 308 52.69 3.35 -32.56
N GLY A 309 53.05 2.20 -33.12
CA GLY A 309 53.69 1.11 -32.38
C GLY A 309 55.01 1.53 -31.75
N ASN A 310 55.86 2.26 -32.46
CA ASN A 310 57.11 2.80 -31.90
C ASN A 310 56.86 3.76 -30.72
N LYS A 311 55.81 4.59 -30.80
CA LYS A 311 55.39 5.44 -29.67
C LYS A 311 54.91 4.61 -28.47
N LEU A 312 54.15 3.54 -28.73
CA LEU A 312 53.67 2.62 -27.69
C LEU A 312 54.81 1.84 -27.02
N VAL A 313 55.84 1.47 -27.78
CA VAL A 313 57.08 0.87 -27.26
C VAL A 313 57.83 1.85 -26.37
N ILE A 314 57.95 3.12 -26.77
CA ILE A 314 58.58 4.17 -25.94
C ILE A 314 57.83 4.34 -24.61
N THR A 315 56.49 4.22 -24.61
CA THR A 315 55.67 4.30 -23.40
C THR A 315 55.61 2.99 -22.60
N ASN A 316 56.42 1.98 -22.94
CA ASN A 316 56.45 0.64 -22.31
C ASN A 316 55.11 -0.12 -22.34
N LEU A 317 54.21 0.22 -23.26
CA LEU A 317 52.93 -0.48 -23.41
C LEU A 317 53.03 -1.66 -24.38
N LEU A 318 54.04 -1.66 -25.25
CA LEU A 318 54.26 -2.67 -26.27
C LEU A 318 55.73 -3.12 -26.27
N LYS A 319 55.99 -4.41 -26.55
CA LYS A 319 57.38 -4.93 -26.64
C LYS A 319 58.05 -4.48 -27.94
N LYS A 320 59.39 -4.46 -28.00
CA LYS A 320 60.15 -3.98 -29.17
C LYS A 320 59.88 -4.79 -30.46
N ASP A 321 59.44 -6.04 -30.33
CA ASP A 321 59.20 -7.02 -31.38
C ASP A 321 57.71 -7.21 -31.69
N TYR A 322 56.98 -6.11 -31.82
CA TYR A 322 55.53 -6.11 -32.02
C TYR A 322 55.09 -6.29 -33.49
N GLN A 323 53.92 -6.90 -33.68
CA GLN A 323 53.21 -6.93 -34.95
C GLN A 323 52.20 -5.78 -35.06
N PRO A 324 51.83 -5.35 -36.28
CA PRO A 324 50.80 -4.32 -36.50
C PRO A 324 49.46 -4.63 -35.81
N GLU A 325 49.11 -5.91 -35.69
CA GLU A 325 47.92 -6.39 -35.00
C GLU A 325 48.00 -6.13 -33.49
N ASP A 326 49.17 -6.29 -32.88
CA ASP A 326 49.40 -5.99 -31.45
C ASP A 326 49.22 -4.49 -31.16
N VAL A 327 49.59 -3.63 -32.12
CA VAL A 327 49.37 -2.17 -32.02
C VAL A 327 47.87 -1.88 -32.00
N LEU A 328 47.08 -2.54 -32.84
CA LEU A 328 45.63 -2.35 -32.91
C LEU A 328 44.92 -2.88 -31.65
N GLU A 329 45.36 -4.03 -31.13
CA GLU A 329 44.80 -4.61 -29.92
C GLU A 329 45.02 -3.70 -28.70
N ILE A 330 46.24 -3.20 -28.53
CA ILE A 330 46.55 -2.26 -27.44
C ILE A 330 45.78 -0.95 -27.60
N LEU A 331 45.69 -0.40 -28.81
CA LEU A 331 44.92 0.82 -29.06
C LEU A 331 43.42 0.63 -28.76
N ASN A 332 42.85 -0.52 -29.11
CA ASN A 332 41.47 -0.85 -28.78
C ASN A 332 41.26 -0.98 -27.26
N GLY A 333 42.19 -1.62 -26.54
CA GLY A 333 42.15 -1.70 -25.09
C GLY A 333 42.21 -0.33 -24.41
N ILE A 334 43.13 0.53 -24.87
CA ILE A 334 43.27 1.90 -24.37
C ILE A 334 42.02 2.74 -24.68
N LEU A 335 41.43 2.58 -25.86
CA LEU A 335 40.21 3.29 -26.26
C LEU A 335 39.01 2.86 -25.41
N ASN A 336 38.86 1.56 -25.15
CA ASN A 336 37.79 1.03 -24.31
C ASN A 336 37.94 1.51 -22.85
N ASP A 337 39.16 1.50 -22.30
CA ASP A 337 39.44 2.07 -20.98
C ASP A 337 39.03 3.56 -20.94
N TYR A 338 39.31 4.34 -22.00
CA TYR A 338 38.88 5.75 -22.05
C TYR A 338 37.35 5.93 -22.14
N LEU A 339 36.66 5.06 -22.88
CA LEU A 339 35.19 5.08 -22.93
C LEU A 339 34.58 4.76 -21.56
N ASP A 340 35.15 3.78 -20.85
CA ASP A 340 34.76 3.46 -19.47
C ASP A 340 35.05 4.63 -18.53
N PHE A 341 36.19 5.30 -18.67
CA PHE A 341 36.49 6.53 -17.92
C PHE A 341 35.41 7.59 -18.10
N ARG A 342 35.00 7.85 -19.35
CA ARG A 342 33.94 8.83 -19.65
C ARG A 342 32.59 8.40 -19.06
N ARG A 343 32.26 7.11 -19.14
CA ARG A 343 31.01 6.56 -18.61
C ARG A 343 30.92 6.66 -17.08
N TYR A 344 32.04 6.41 -16.40
CA TYR A 344 32.11 6.41 -14.93
C TYR A 344 32.64 7.72 -14.33
N GLN A 345 32.90 8.75 -15.15
CA GLN A 345 33.43 10.05 -14.73
C GLN A 345 32.67 10.67 -13.53
N PRO A 346 31.33 10.67 -13.45
CA PRO A 346 30.63 11.23 -12.30
C PRO A 346 30.91 10.47 -10.98
N LEU A 347 31.04 9.15 -11.06
CA LEU A 347 31.31 8.29 -9.91
C LEU A 347 32.77 8.48 -9.43
N ILE A 348 33.69 8.55 -10.39
CA ILE A 348 35.11 8.83 -10.17
C ILE A 348 35.31 10.19 -9.49
N CYS A 349 34.67 11.24 -10.02
CA CYS A 349 34.79 12.58 -9.45
C CYS A 349 34.25 12.64 -8.01
N LYS A 350 33.17 11.90 -7.72
CA LYS A 350 32.63 11.75 -6.36
C LYS A 350 33.64 11.11 -5.42
N GLU A 351 34.30 10.02 -5.83
CA GLU A 351 35.34 9.33 -5.05
C GLU A 351 36.62 10.16 -4.83
N LEU A 352 36.92 11.08 -5.75
CA LEU A 352 38.06 11.99 -5.68
C LEU A 352 37.74 13.31 -4.96
N GLY A 353 36.49 13.51 -4.54
CA GLY A 353 36.05 14.74 -3.85
C GLY A 353 36.12 15.99 -4.75
N ILE A 354 35.93 15.82 -6.06
CA ILE A 354 35.96 16.92 -7.05
C ILE A 354 34.63 16.99 -7.80
N LYS A 355 34.32 18.16 -8.38
CA LYS A 355 33.08 18.35 -9.14
C LYS A 355 33.05 17.44 -10.36
N ALA A 356 31.90 16.85 -10.68
CA ALA A 356 31.73 15.97 -11.85
C ALA A 356 32.08 16.67 -13.18
N THR A 357 32.00 18.00 -13.22
CA THR A 357 32.33 18.87 -14.36
C THR A 357 33.80 19.31 -14.41
N SER A 358 34.67 18.77 -13.55
CA SER A 358 36.11 19.11 -13.57
C SER A 358 36.74 18.67 -14.89
N ASN A 359 37.71 19.45 -15.39
CA ASN A 359 38.43 19.10 -16.61
C ASN A 359 39.26 17.81 -16.41
N ILE A 360 39.56 17.11 -17.51
CA ILE A 360 40.21 15.80 -17.47
C ILE A 360 41.58 15.84 -16.79
N GLU A 361 42.32 16.94 -16.96
CA GLU A 361 43.64 17.16 -16.39
C GLU A 361 43.58 17.28 -14.85
N THR A 362 42.57 17.97 -14.32
CA THR A 362 42.31 18.09 -12.88
C THR A 362 41.94 16.73 -12.27
N ILE A 363 41.14 15.93 -12.99
CA ILE A 363 40.75 14.58 -12.56
C ILE A 363 41.98 13.68 -12.49
N LEU A 364 42.82 13.69 -13.53
CA LEU A 364 44.03 12.87 -13.61
C LEU A 364 45.06 13.23 -12.53
N LYS A 365 45.23 14.52 -12.22
CA LYS A 365 46.14 14.96 -11.15
C LYS A 365 45.68 14.45 -9.79
N LYS A 366 44.39 14.57 -9.49
CA LYS A 366 43.76 14.05 -8.25
C LYS A 366 43.85 12.52 -8.14
N MET A 367 43.74 11.80 -9.25
CA MET A 367 43.96 10.35 -9.26
C MET A 367 45.39 9.96 -8.90
N GLN A 368 46.39 10.73 -9.37
CA GLN A 368 47.81 10.47 -9.08
C GLN A 368 48.18 10.78 -7.62
N GLU A 369 47.48 11.72 -6.97
CA GLU A 369 47.67 12.10 -5.57
C GLU A 369 47.14 11.02 -4.59
N LYS A 370 46.14 10.22 -4.98
CA LYS A 370 45.52 9.18 -4.15
C LYS A 370 46.31 7.87 -4.21
N LYS A 371 47.54 7.84 -3.66
CA LYS A 371 48.35 6.61 -3.51
C LYS A 371 47.96 5.84 -2.24
N ASP A 372 46.90 5.05 -2.28
CA ASP A 372 46.64 4.02 -1.25
C ASP A 372 46.16 2.68 -1.85
N GLU A 373 46.67 1.59 -1.26
CA GLU A 373 46.67 0.20 -1.72
C GLU A 373 45.31 -0.53 -1.55
N SER A 374 44.29 -0.08 -2.27
CA SER A 374 43.04 -0.84 -2.45
C SER A 374 42.81 -1.17 -3.93
N GLY A 375 42.22 -2.32 -4.25
CA GLY A 375 42.00 -2.77 -5.64
C GLY A 375 41.22 -1.77 -6.52
N VAL A 376 40.41 -0.91 -5.89
CA VAL A 376 39.68 0.18 -6.53
C VAL A 376 40.63 1.30 -6.99
N SER A 377 41.65 1.63 -6.19
CA SER A 377 42.71 2.59 -6.54
C SER A 377 43.54 2.11 -7.74
N ALA A 378 43.79 0.79 -7.83
CA ALA A 378 44.51 0.20 -8.96
C ALA A 378 43.70 0.30 -10.28
N TYR A 379 42.39 0.07 -10.23
CA TYR A 379 41.50 0.23 -11.38
C TYR A 379 41.47 1.69 -11.88
N PHE A 380 41.30 2.66 -10.98
CA PHE A 380 41.34 4.08 -11.34
C PHE A 380 42.72 4.53 -11.82
N SER A 381 43.79 3.98 -11.27
CA SER A 381 45.16 4.22 -11.73
C SER A 381 45.39 3.71 -13.15
N ARG A 382 44.88 2.52 -13.50
CA ARG A 382 44.93 1.98 -14.86
C ARG A 382 44.18 2.90 -15.83
N LEU A 383 42.96 3.27 -15.46
CA LEU A 383 42.07 4.11 -16.25
C LEU A 383 42.67 5.50 -16.54
N GLY A 384 43.27 6.11 -15.51
CA GLY A 384 44.00 7.36 -15.64
C GLY A 384 45.23 7.24 -16.54
N ARG A 385 45.99 6.14 -16.47
CA ARG A 385 47.15 5.89 -17.33
C ARG A 385 46.76 5.68 -18.80
N SER A 386 45.70 4.91 -19.07
CA SER A 386 45.19 4.70 -20.45
C SER A 386 44.71 6.02 -21.06
N THR A 387 44.02 6.84 -20.27
CA THR A 387 43.55 8.17 -20.70
C THR A 387 44.73 9.12 -20.97
N LEU A 388 45.74 9.16 -20.09
CA LEU A 388 46.95 9.96 -20.30
C LEU A 388 47.75 9.48 -21.53
N CYS A 389 47.77 8.18 -21.78
CA CYS A 389 48.40 7.60 -22.96
C CYS A 389 47.74 8.13 -24.25
N LEU A 390 46.41 8.13 -24.36
CA LEU A 390 45.72 8.70 -25.54
C LEU A 390 46.03 10.18 -25.75
N LEU A 391 46.06 10.96 -24.67
CA LEU A 391 46.42 12.38 -24.73
C LEU A 391 47.86 12.55 -25.26
N SER A 392 48.81 11.75 -24.76
CA SER A 392 50.22 11.78 -25.20
C SER A 392 50.43 11.31 -26.64
N LEU A 393 49.57 10.41 -27.13
CA LEU A 393 49.58 9.93 -28.51
C LEU A 393 48.98 10.96 -29.49
N GLY A 394 48.44 12.07 -28.99
CA GLY A 394 47.89 13.16 -29.79
C GLY A 394 46.41 12.99 -30.15
N PHE A 395 45.70 12.06 -29.52
CA PHE A 395 44.25 11.86 -29.72
C PHE A 395 43.40 12.93 -29.02
N ALA A 396 44.02 13.86 -28.27
CA ALA A 396 43.39 14.96 -27.55
C ALA A 396 42.55 15.93 -28.42
N LYS A 397 42.61 15.84 -29.75
CA LYS A 397 41.80 16.63 -30.70
C LYS A 397 40.77 15.82 -31.50
N VAL A 398 40.68 14.50 -31.28
CA VAL A 398 39.84 13.59 -32.08
C VAL A 398 38.55 13.19 -31.34
N VAL A 399 38.49 13.37 -30.02
CA VAL A 399 37.31 13.15 -29.16
C VAL A 399 37.09 14.40 -28.31
#